data_AF-K0WS41-F1
#
_entry.id   AF-K0WS41-F1
#
_cell.length_a   1.000
_cell.length_b   1.000
_cell.length_c   1.000
_cell.angle_alpha   90.00
_cell.angle_beta   90.00
_cell.angle_gamma   90.00
#
_symmetry.space_group_name_H-M   'P 1'
#
loop_
_entity.id
_entity.type
_entity.pdbx_description
1 polymer ?
#
loop_
_entity_poly.entity_id
_entity_poly.type
_entity_poly.pdbx_seq_one_letter_code
_entity_poly.pdbx_strand_id
1 'polypeptide(L)'
;MKYNSANMNTLIKSCLTLCLLWSAIGSHAQVIKKSDTDDSKKTSNQLSVRAQSLYDTQDASDADIPWMRVIYRQIDLNKEKNMPLYYPEESTENQENLFRIVMKLLANNQIPAYEYLDGREIFTDEYRIKVKEMFDRFHILYAPAKGYSEKNPRFTVEESDIPSNEVLSYYILEKWIFDRRTSQVKPSIEAICPVLHRTGDFGGEAVKYPMFWVKYNDIRPYIARQYILASNENNVQQYNYDDYFQMRMYEGEIYKTQNLRNQSLMQMYPNDSIRKQAQDSIEKQLKNFNENLWVPSPEEIAKAKEEQAAKEAKENGETLDNDKQKKEKSRTARSSRAKKQKEAKVKKQKQPKQQKSSAAPVRSVRRTR
;
A
#
# COMPACT_ATOMS: atom_id res chain seq x y z
N MET A 1 -12.16 5.60 -99.78
CA MET A 1 -12.34 4.69 -98.63
C MET A 1 -11.11 4.79 -97.75
N LYS A 2 -11.24 5.44 -96.58
CA LYS A 2 -10.17 5.58 -95.58
C LYS A 2 -10.73 5.12 -94.23
N TYR A 3 -10.15 4.06 -93.67
CA TYR A 3 -10.50 3.51 -92.37
C TYR A 3 -9.80 4.31 -91.26
N ASN A 4 -10.54 4.71 -90.23
CA ASN A 4 -10.07 5.53 -89.11
C ASN A 4 -9.30 4.73 -88.05
N SER A 5 -8.11 5.21 -87.68
CA SER A 5 -7.19 4.60 -86.69
C SER A 5 -7.49 5.01 -85.23
N ALA A 6 -8.74 4.88 -84.78
CA ALA A 6 -9.13 5.33 -83.43
C ALA A 6 -9.39 4.19 -82.41
N ASN A 7 -9.46 2.92 -82.83
CA ASN A 7 -9.91 1.80 -81.98
C ASN A 7 -8.83 0.79 -81.54
N MET A 8 -7.54 1.14 -81.65
CA MET A 8 -6.45 0.20 -81.27
C MET A 8 -5.77 0.53 -79.93
N ASN A 9 -6.02 1.70 -79.34
CA ASN A 9 -5.38 2.14 -78.09
C ASN A 9 -6.24 1.93 -76.82
N THR A 10 -7.48 1.46 -76.96
CA THR A 10 -8.39 1.19 -75.84
C THR A 10 -8.36 -0.27 -75.38
N LEU A 11 -7.99 -1.23 -76.25
CA LEU A 11 -7.86 -2.65 -75.88
C LEU A 11 -6.56 -2.98 -75.14
N ILE A 12 -5.46 -2.26 -75.42
CA ILE A 12 -4.17 -2.46 -74.73
C ILE A 12 -4.20 -1.90 -73.29
N LYS A 13 -5.02 -0.87 -73.05
CA LYS A 13 -5.15 -0.24 -71.72
C LYS A 13 -6.10 -0.99 -70.77
N SER A 14 -6.92 -1.91 -71.27
CA SER A 14 -7.85 -2.71 -70.44
C SER A 14 -7.25 -4.04 -69.96
N CYS A 15 -6.15 -4.54 -70.55
CA CYS A 15 -5.49 -5.78 -70.12
C CYS A 15 -4.39 -5.54 -69.06
N LEU A 16 -3.85 -4.32 -68.95
CA LEU A 16 -2.83 -4.00 -67.94
C LEU A 16 -3.42 -3.68 -66.56
N THR A 17 -4.72 -3.41 -66.47
CA THR A 17 -5.41 -3.05 -65.22
C THR A 17 -6.07 -4.24 -64.52
N LEU A 18 -6.07 -5.45 -65.12
CA LEU A 18 -6.70 -6.64 -64.55
C LEU A 18 -5.71 -7.72 -64.06
N CYS A 19 -4.39 -7.52 -64.20
CA CYS A 19 -3.35 -8.45 -63.73
C CYS A 19 -2.58 -8.00 -62.47
N LEU A 20 -3.04 -6.95 -61.78
CA LEU A 20 -2.48 -6.48 -60.50
C LEU A 20 -3.44 -6.70 -59.31
N LEU A 21 -4.39 -7.64 -59.46
CA LEU A 21 -5.27 -8.15 -58.42
C LEU A 21 -5.05 -9.65 -58.24
N TRP A 22 -3.84 -10.04 -57.83
CA TRP A 22 -3.57 -11.17 -56.92
C TRP A 22 -2.07 -11.41 -56.83
N SER A 23 -1.45 -10.86 -55.79
CA SER A 23 -0.21 -11.40 -55.23
C SER A 23 -0.12 -11.05 -53.75
N ALA A 24 -0.34 -12.08 -52.95
CA ALA A 24 0.23 -12.31 -51.63
C ALA A 24 0.01 -11.28 -50.51
N ILE A 25 -0.89 -11.70 -49.62
CA ILE A 25 -0.85 -11.47 -48.18
C ILE A 25 0.59 -11.61 -47.68
N GLY A 26 1.14 -10.50 -47.18
CA GLY A 26 2.37 -10.45 -46.42
C GLY A 26 2.21 -9.40 -45.33
N SER A 27 1.68 -9.81 -44.18
CA SER A 27 1.67 -9.01 -42.96
C SER A 27 3.10 -8.82 -42.48
N HIS A 28 3.82 -7.87 -43.07
CA HIS A 28 5.07 -7.37 -42.51
C HIS A 28 4.73 -6.42 -41.36
N ALA A 29 4.79 -6.94 -40.14
CA ALA A 29 4.93 -6.11 -38.95
C ALA A 29 6.18 -5.24 -39.15
N GLN A 30 5.96 -3.97 -39.47
CA GLN A 30 7.03 -3.00 -39.53
C GLN A 30 7.51 -2.76 -38.10
N VAL A 31 8.63 -3.39 -37.74
CA VAL A 31 9.38 -2.99 -36.56
C VAL A 31 9.91 -1.60 -36.84
N ILE A 32 9.17 -0.59 -36.39
CA ILE A 32 9.67 0.77 -36.29
C ILE A 32 10.86 0.70 -35.33
N LYS A 33 12.07 0.64 -35.87
CA LYS A 33 13.27 0.94 -35.10
C LYS A 33 13.13 2.39 -34.70
N LYS A 34 12.83 2.63 -33.41
CA LYS A 34 13.01 3.95 -32.80
C LYS A 34 14.43 4.38 -33.19
N SER A 35 14.53 5.52 -33.87
CA SER A 35 15.81 6.21 -33.94
C SER A 35 16.25 6.44 -32.51
N ASP A 36 17.44 5.95 -32.15
CA ASP A 36 18.18 6.40 -30.98
C ASP A 36 18.57 7.86 -31.24
N THR A 37 17.57 8.73 -31.15
CA THR A 37 17.80 10.15 -30.91
C THR A 37 17.93 10.24 -29.41
N ASP A 38 19.15 10.53 -29.01
CA ASP A 38 19.60 10.77 -27.65
C ASP A 38 18.76 11.92 -27.05
N ASP A 39 17.58 11.58 -26.52
CA ASP A 39 16.68 12.48 -25.81
C ASP A 39 17.17 12.57 -24.34
N SER A 40 18.46 12.82 -24.19
CA SER A 40 19.06 13.16 -22.93
C SER A 40 18.73 14.62 -22.60
N LYS A 41 18.02 14.80 -21.48
CA LYS A 41 17.58 16.07 -20.84
C LYS A 41 16.28 16.70 -21.36
N LYS A 42 15.15 16.03 -21.07
CA LYS A 42 14.00 16.71 -20.46
C LYS A 42 13.54 15.91 -19.24
N THR A 43 13.98 16.33 -18.06
CA THR A 43 13.43 15.88 -16.77
C THR A 43 12.04 16.50 -16.60
N SER A 44 11.06 16.07 -17.39
CA SER A 44 9.67 16.25 -16.99
C SER A 44 9.42 15.22 -15.90
N ASN A 45 9.23 15.66 -14.65
CA ASN A 45 8.74 14.84 -13.53
C ASN A 45 7.31 14.28 -13.75
N GLN A 46 6.85 14.25 -15.00
CA GLN A 46 5.55 13.73 -15.40
C GLN A 46 5.70 12.26 -15.76
N LEU A 47 4.86 11.45 -15.14
CA LEU A 47 4.82 10.01 -15.34
C LEU A 47 4.37 9.70 -16.76
N SER A 48 4.94 8.66 -17.37
CA SER A 48 4.41 8.14 -18.63
C SER A 48 3.05 7.49 -18.39
N VAL A 49 2.16 7.54 -19.39
CA VAL A 49 0.83 6.91 -19.32
C VAL A 49 0.92 5.43 -18.95
N ARG A 50 1.93 4.72 -19.49
CA ARG A 50 2.20 3.32 -19.15
C ARG A 50 2.56 3.16 -17.67
N ALA A 51 3.40 4.04 -17.13
CA ALA A 51 3.74 3.99 -15.71
C ALA A 51 2.53 4.26 -14.82
N GLN A 52 1.68 5.24 -15.17
CA GLN A 52 0.43 5.52 -14.44
C GLN A 52 -0.50 4.30 -14.42
N SER A 53 -0.71 3.66 -15.56
CA SER A 53 -1.58 2.47 -15.67
C SER A 53 -1.12 1.26 -14.85
N LEU A 54 0.16 1.18 -14.45
CA LEU A 54 0.65 0.12 -13.57
C LEU A 54 0.21 0.33 -12.12
N TYR A 55 -0.07 1.58 -11.74
CA TYR A 55 -0.47 1.96 -10.38
C TYR A 55 -1.97 2.20 -10.24
N ASP A 56 -2.74 2.20 -11.34
CA ASP A 56 -4.19 2.08 -11.26
C ASP A 56 -4.52 0.69 -10.70
N THR A 57 -4.97 0.63 -9.44
CA THR A 57 -5.63 -0.58 -8.97
C THR A 57 -6.94 -0.72 -9.72
N GLN A 58 -7.12 -1.85 -10.38
CA GLN A 58 -8.44 -2.26 -10.81
C GLN A 58 -9.19 -2.67 -9.53
N ASP A 59 -9.78 -1.68 -8.86
CA ASP A 59 -10.60 -1.88 -7.68
C ASP A 59 -11.70 -2.89 -8.03
N ALA A 60 -12.09 -3.72 -7.05
CA ALA A 60 -13.18 -4.65 -7.25
C ALA A 60 -14.42 -3.86 -7.67
N SER A 61 -15.13 -4.33 -8.69
CA SER A 61 -16.41 -3.73 -9.07
C SER A 61 -17.35 -3.78 -7.87
N ASP A 62 -18.18 -2.75 -7.69
CA ASP A 62 -19.17 -2.69 -6.60
C ASP A 62 -20.03 -3.96 -6.51
N ALA A 63 -20.27 -4.65 -7.64
CA ALA A 63 -21.02 -5.90 -7.70
C ALA A 63 -20.30 -7.10 -7.03
N ASP A 64 -18.97 -7.03 -6.92
CA ASP A 64 -18.12 -8.07 -6.33
C ASP A 64 -17.74 -7.78 -4.87
N ILE A 65 -18.26 -6.68 -4.31
CA ILE A 65 -18.06 -6.27 -2.93
C ILE A 65 -19.33 -6.55 -2.11
N PRO A 66 -19.51 -7.75 -1.55
CA PRO A 66 -20.65 -8.05 -0.69
C PRO A 66 -20.58 -7.38 0.69
N TRP A 67 -19.40 -6.95 1.13
CA TRP A 67 -19.22 -6.27 2.41
C TRP A 67 -18.14 -5.20 2.34
N MET A 68 -18.44 -4.03 2.90
CA MET A 68 -17.52 -2.91 2.99
C MET A 68 -17.70 -2.18 4.34
N ARG A 69 -16.59 -1.71 4.91
CA ARG A 69 -16.60 -0.82 6.07
C ARG A 69 -15.65 0.35 5.84
N VAL A 70 -16.15 1.58 5.98
CA VAL A 70 -15.35 2.81 5.84
C VAL A 70 -15.00 3.39 7.21
N ILE A 71 -13.72 3.66 7.42
CA ILE A 71 -13.13 4.02 8.69
C ILE A 71 -12.23 5.23 8.51
N TYR A 72 -12.30 6.14 9.48
CA TYR A 72 -11.43 7.30 9.55
C TYR A 72 -10.45 7.09 10.70
N ARG A 73 -9.17 7.09 10.37
CA ARG A 73 -8.08 6.85 11.32
C ARG A 73 -7.20 8.08 11.44
N GLN A 74 -6.84 8.43 12.67
CA GLN A 74 -5.82 9.42 12.95
C GLN A 74 -4.49 8.69 13.18
N ILE A 75 -3.52 9.00 12.34
CA ILE A 75 -2.13 8.59 12.49
C ILE A 75 -1.38 9.72 13.18
N ASP A 76 -0.82 9.43 14.34
CA ASP A 76 0.04 10.35 15.08
C ASP A 76 1.51 10.10 14.74
N LEU A 77 2.21 11.11 14.24
CA LEU A 77 3.60 11.00 13.81
C LEU A 77 4.60 10.97 14.97
N ASN A 78 4.16 11.29 16.18
CA ASN A 78 4.99 11.14 17.38
C ASN A 78 5.21 9.66 17.76
N LYS A 79 4.43 8.73 17.20
CA LYS A 79 4.59 7.29 17.40
C LYS A 79 5.69 6.75 16.48
N GLU A 80 6.56 5.90 17.01
CA GLU A 80 7.72 5.36 16.29
C GLU A 80 7.36 4.64 14.98
N LYS A 81 6.26 3.87 14.95
CA LYS A 81 5.79 3.19 13.73
C LYS A 81 5.42 4.15 12.60
N ASN A 82 5.10 5.39 12.93
CA ASN A 82 4.61 6.42 12.01
C ASN A 82 5.68 7.45 11.64
N MET A 83 6.83 7.44 12.35
CA MET A 83 8.00 8.26 12.02
C MET A 83 8.44 8.21 10.54
N PRO A 84 8.30 7.09 9.78
CA PRO A 84 8.66 7.08 8.37
C PRO A 84 7.89 8.11 7.52
N LEU A 85 6.72 8.56 7.96
CA LEU A 85 5.93 9.60 7.28
C LEU A 85 6.43 11.03 7.57
N TYR A 86 7.11 11.22 8.71
CA TYR A 86 7.66 12.50 9.14
C TYR A 86 9.13 12.68 8.71
N TYR A 87 9.90 11.61 8.72
CA TYR A 87 11.31 11.62 8.34
C TYR A 87 11.49 11.72 6.81
N PRO A 88 12.51 12.45 6.32
CA PRO A 88 13.41 13.33 7.07
C PRO A 88 12.77 14.70 7.37
N GLU A 89 13.15 15.31 8.50
CA GLU A 89 12.66 16.64 8.89
C GLU A 89 13.09 17.72 7.89
N GLU A 90 14.33 17.63 7.41
CA GLU A 90 14.86 18.44 6.33
C GLU A 90 14.93 17.62 5.04
N SER A 91 14.51 18.21 3.93
CA SER A 91 14.57 17.60 2.61
C SER A 91 16.02 17.30 2.25
N THR A 92 16.32 16.05 1.87
CA THR A 92 17.62 15.65 1.34
C THR A 92 17.46 15.36 -0.15
N GLU A 93 18.53 15.43 -0.95
CA GLU A 93 18.50 15.20 -2.41
C GLU A 93 17.74 13.91 -2.82
N ASN A 94 17.80 12.86 -2.00
CA ASN A 94 17.19 11.56 -2.28
C ASN A 94 15.95 11.23 -1.45
N GLN A 95 15.61 12.04 -0.43
CA GLN A 95 14.55 11.71 0.52
C GLN A 95 13.79 12.95 0.97
N GLU A 96 12.47 12.84 0.91
CA GLU A 96 11.54 13.88 1.32
C GLU A 96 10.44 13.24 2.17
N ASN A 97 9.93 13.97 3.15
CA ASN A 97 8.77 13.53 3.91
C ASN A 97 7.51 13.53 3.03
N LEU A 98 6.51 12.73 3.42
CA LEU A 98 5.27 12.57 2.66
C LEU A 98 4.58 13.93 2.40
N PHE A 99 4.58 14.82 3.39
CA PHE A 99 3.96 16.13 3.26
C PHE A 99 4.61 16.99 2.18
N ARG A 100 5.94 17.09 2.13
CA ARG A 100 6.63 17.87 1.08
C ARG A 100 6.37 17.30 -0.29
N ILE A 101 6.38 15.97 -0.44
CA ILE A 101 6.06 15.32 -1.72
C ILE A 101 4.67 15.76 -2.19
N VAL A 102 3.66 15.65 -1.33
CA VAL A 102 2.28 16.05 -1.66
C VAL A 102 2.21 17.55 -2.00
N MET A 103 2.87 18.40 -1.22
CA MET A 103 2.89 19.86 -1.46
C MET A 103 3.57 20.24 -2.78
N LYS A 104 4.70 19.60 -3.13
CA LYS A 104 5.38 19.80 -4.42
C LYS A 104 4.49 19.36 -5.59
N LEU A 105 3.76 18.25 -5.45
CA LEU A 105 2.83 17.78 -6.48
C LEU A 105 1.63 18.72 -6.66
N LEU A 106 1.09 19.26 -5.56
CA LEU A 106 0.00 20.25 -5.59
C LEU A 106 0.45 21.58 -6.19
N ALA A 107 1.62 22.09 -5.79
CA ALA A 107 2.20 23.30 -6.36
C ALA A 107 2.40 23.17 -7.88
N ASN A 108 2.77 21.96 -8.34
CA ASN A 108 2.89 21.64 -9.76
C ASN A 108 1.57 21.33 -10.49
N ASN A 109 0.42 21.36 -9.79
CA ASN A 109 -0.90 20.98 -10.29
C ASN A 109 -0.92 19.58 -10.92
N GLN A 110 -0.13 18.65 -10.37
CA GLN A 110 -0.05 17.25 -10.84
C GLN A 110 -1.10 16.34 -10.22
N ILE A 111 -1.63 16.72 -9.06
CA ILE A 111 -2.65 16.00 -8.30
C ILE A 111 -3.76 16.96 -7.87
N PRO A 112 -5.03 16.52 -7.80
CA PRO A 112 -6.12 17.29 -7.22
C PRO A 112 -6.12 17.17 -5.69
N ALA A 113 -6.53 18.26 -5.01
CA ALA A 113 -6.86 18.26 -3.59
C ALA A 113 -8.32 18.65 -3.38
N TYR A 114 -8.94 18.07 -2.36
CA TYR A 114 -10.35 18.25 -2.02
C TYR A 114 -10.50 18.85 -0.63
N GLU A 115 -11.57 19.60 -0.40
CA GLU A 115 -11.80 20.27 0.88
C GLU A 115 -12.09 19.28 2.00
N TYR A 116 -11.55 19.59 3.19
CA TYR A 116 -11.94 18.90 4.41
C TYR A 116 -13.30 19.42 4.86
N LEU A 117 -14.31 18.53 4.85
CA LEU A 117 -15.65 18.86 5.31
C LEU A 117 -15.89 18.21 6.69
N ASP A 118 -16.52 18.92 7.62
CA ASP A 118 -16.95 18.34 8.92
C ASP A 118 -18.01 17.22 8.74
N GLY A 119 -18.56 17.14 7.52
CA GLY A 119 -19.58 16.21 7.06
C GLY A 119 -19.05 14.89 6.49
N ARG A 120 -19.60 14.46 5.36
CA ARG A 120 -19.13 13.32 4.58
C ARG A 120 -18.15 13.84 3.55
N GLU A 121 -17.01 13.16 3.40
CA GLU A 121 -16.05 13.52 2.36
C GLU A 121 -16.60 13.17 0.98
N ILE A 122 -16.56 14.15 0.08
CA ILE A 122 -17.02 14.02 -1.29
C ILE A 122 -15.86 14.42 -2.18
N PHE A 123 -15.35 13.47 -2.95
CA PHE A 123 -14.21 13.70 -3.84
C PHE A 123 -14.64 13.98 -5.28
N THR A 124 -15.54 14.95 -5.43
CA THR A 124 -16.00 15.46 -6.73
C THR A 124 -15.28 16.76 -7.08
N ASP A 125 -15.30 17.14 -8.36
CA ASP A 125 -14.66 18.36 -8.84
C ASP A 125 -15.26 19.64 -8.22
N GLU A 126 -16.50 19.58 -7.72
CA GLU A 126 -17.17 20.68 -7.02
C GLU A 126 -16.47 21.06 -5.71
N TYR A 127 -15.91 20.07 -5.00
CA TYR A 127 -15.20 20.26 -3.73
C TYR A 127 -13.68 20.31 -3.91
N ARG A 128 -13.21 20.45 -5.15
CA ARG A 128 -11.78 20.60 -5.44
C ARG A 128 -11.29 21.98 -4.98
N ILE A 129 -10.33 21.99 -4.07
CA ILE A 129 -9.73 23.26 -3.61
C ILE A 129 -8.83 23.83 -4.70
N LYS A 130 -8.89 25.14 -4.89
CA LYS A 130 -7.87 25.86 -5.65
C LYS A 130 -6.61 25.99 -4.82
N VAL A 131 -5.50 25.49 -5.34
CA VAL A 131 -4.19 25.47 -4.66
C VAL A 131 -3.77 26.86 -4.14
N LYS A 132 -4.11 27.92 -4.87
CA LYS A 132 -3.88 29.31 -4.43
C LYS A 132 -4.60 29.64 -3.10
N GLU A 133 -5.90 29.37 -3.03
CA GLU A 133 -6.72 29.63 -1.85
C GLU A 133 -6.24 28.80 -0.65
N MET A 134 -5.74 27.59 -0.90
CA MET A 134 -5.10 26.75 0.11
C MET A 134 -3.82 27.40 0.66
N PHE A 135 -2.90 27.84 -0.19
CA PHE A 135 -1.67 28.50 0.27
C PHE A 135 -1.97 29.77 1.06
N ASP A 136 -2.92 30.59 0.59
CA ASP A 136 -3.35 31.81 1.28
C ASP A 136 -3.94 31.47 2.68
N ARG A 137 -4.78 30.41 2.78
CA ARG A 137 -5.42 29.96 4.04
C ARG A 137 -4.40 29.47 5.08
N PHE A 138 -3.35 28.78 4.64
CA PHE A 138 -2.33 28.22 5.54
C PHE A 138 -1.12 29.13 5.75
N HIS A 139 -1.11 30.33 5.14
CA HIS A 139 0.00 31.29 5.16
C HIS A 139 1.30 30.73 4.58
N ILE A 140 1.20 29.89 3.55
CA ILE A 140 2.35 29.33 2.85
C ILE A 140 2.73 30.30 1.74
N LEU A 141 3.99 30.76 1.75
CA LEU A 141 4.48 31.66 0.72
C LEU A 141 4.67 30.89 -0.60
N TYR A 142 4.30 31.53 -1.71
CA TYR A 142 4.43 30.94 -3.04
C TYR A 142 4.79 32.00 -4.07
N ALA A 143 5.51 31.55 -5.11
CA ALA A 143 5.80 32.32 -6.30
C ALA A 143 5.14 31.65 -7.53
N PRO A 144 4.75 32.42 -8.57
CA PRO A 144 4.31 31.83 -9.83
C PRO A 144 5.47 31.08 -10.50
N ALA A 145 5.26 29.82 -10.84
CA ALA A 145 6.29 29.00 -11.48
C ALA A 145 6.40 29.26 -12.99
N LYS A 146 7.52 28.84 -13.58
CA LYS A 146 7.69 28.81 -15.04
C LYS A 146 6.62 27.91 -15.68
N GLY A 147 5.86 28.46 -16.62
CA GLY A 147 4.73 27.80 -17.26
C GLY A 147 3.38 28.02 -16.57
N TYR A 148 3.30 28.97 -15.62
CA TYR A 148 2.03 29.44 -15.07
C TYR A 148 1.11 29.95 -16.20
N SER A 149 -0.11 29.42 -16.22
CA SER A 149 -1.21 29.92 -17.03
C SER A 149 -2.45 30.01 -16.15
N GLU A 150 -3.36 30.95 -16.42
CA GLU A 150 -4.62 31.06 -15.68
C GLU A 150 -5.45 29.77 -15.71
N LYS A 151 -5.32 28.98 -16.79
CA LYS A 151 -5.96 27.66 -16.92
C LYS A 151 -5.19 26.51 -16.26
N ASN A 152 -3.89 26.68 -16.03
CA ASN A 152 -3.02 25.69 -15.39
C ASN A 152 -2.13 26.40 -14.35
N PRO A 153 -2.67 26.69 -13.16
CA PRO A 153 -1.94 27.41 -12.13
C PRO A 153 -0.80 26.54 -11.62
N ARG A 154 0.43 27.03 -11.76
CA ARG A 154 1.63 26.35 -11.27
C ARG A 154 2.40 27.28 -10.36
N PHE A 155 2.77 26.80 -9.20
CA PHE A 155 3.44 27.56 -8.17
C PHE A 155 4.78 26.91 -7.81
N THR A 156 5.73 27.75 -7.44
CA THR A 156 6.99 27.35 -6.83
C THR A 156 6.89 27.75 -5.36
N VAL A 157 7.12 26.79 -4.48
CA VAL A 157 7.15 26.97 -3.03
C VAL A 157 8.57 26.59 -2.59
N GLU A 158 9.22 27.49 -1.86
CA GLU A 158 10.55 27.20 -1.32
C GLU A 158 10.44 26.17 -0.19
N GLU A 159 11.49 25.37 0.00
CA GLU A 159 11.44 24.28 0.99
C GLU A 159 11.31 24.80 2.43
N SER A 160 11.79 26.02 2.68
CA SER A 160 11.67 26.72 3.97
C SER A 160 10.26 27.22 4.26
N ASP A 161 9.43 27.44 3.23
CA ASP A 161 8.07 27.96 3.38
C ASP A 161 7.04 26.85 3.63
N ILE A 162 7.43 25.58 3.47
CA ILE A 162 6.54 24.42 3.72
C ILE A 162 6.59 24.07 5.22
N PRO A 163 5.47 24.23 5.97
CA PRO A 163 5.42 24.01 7.43
C PRO A 163 5.37 22.51 7.78
N SER A 164 6.41 21.77 7.40
CA SER A 164 6.48 20.32 7.59
C SER A 164 6.62 19.91 9.05
N ASN A 165 7.27 20.75 9.85
CA ASN A 165 7.43 20.61 11.29
C ASN A 165 6.09 20.74 12.05
N GLU A 166 5.13 21.49 11.51
CA GLU A 166 3.81 21.64 12.13
C GLU A 166 2.88 20.44 11.84
N VAL A 167 3.18 19.64 10.81
CA VAL A 167 2.37 18.48 10.44
C VAL A 167 2.80 17.27 11.28
N LEU A 168 2.08 17.03 12.38
CA LEU A 168 2.34 15.89 13.29
C LEU A 168 1.26 14.82 13.26
N SER A 169 0.23 14.94 12.42
CA SER A 169 -0.76 13.87 12.24
C SER A 169 -1.29 13.83 10.82
N TYR A 170 -1.78 12.65 10.43
CA TYR A 170 -2.56 12.45 9.22
C TYR A 170 -3.91 11.85 9.56
N TYR A 171 -4.95 12.31 8.89
CA TYR A 171 -6.21 11.59 8.80
C TYR A 171 -6.20 10.72 7.56
N ILE A 172 -6.56 9.46 7.74
CA ILE A 172 -6.64 8.47 6.68
C ILE A 172 -8.08 7.98 6.59
N LEU A 173 -8.58 7.96 5.35
CA LEU A 173 -9.82 7.29 5.01
C LEU A 173 -9.51 5.87 4.53
N GLU A 174 -9.84 4.89 5.35
CA GLU A 174 -9.66 3.46 5.07
C GLU A 174 -10.98 2.82 4.63
N LYS A 175 -10.92 2.08 3.53
CA LYS A 175 -11.97 1.19 3.05
C LYS A 175 -11.55 -0.26 3.31
N TRP A 176 -12.26 -0.94 4.20
CA TRP A 176 -12.14 -2.38 4.40
C TRP A 176 -13.12 -3.06 3.46
N ILE A 177 -12.60 -3.74 2.46
CA ILE A 177 -13.38 -4.36 1.39
C ILE A 177 -13.18 -5.87 1.45
N PHE A 178 -14.28 -6.62 1.43
CA PHE A 178 -14.25 -8.04 1.15
C PHE A 178 -14.50 -8.26 -0.33
N ASP A 179 -13.48 -8.74 -1.05
CA ASP A 179 -13.59 -9.05 -2.47
C ASP A 179 -14.02 -10.51 -2.65
N ARG A 180 -15.19 -10.72 -3.27
CA ARG A 180 -15.74 -12.06 -3.52
C ARG A 180 -14.87 -12.90 -4.47
N ARG A 181 -14.12 -12.29 -5.38
CA ARG A 181 -13.29 -13.01 -6.35
C ARG A 181 -12.04 -13.60 -5.71
N THR A 182 -11.44 -12.87 -4.76
CA THR A 182 -10.23 -13.30 -4.07
C THR A 182 -10.52 -13.92 -2.70
N SER A 183 -11.75 -13.82 -2.21
CA SER A 183 -12.17 -14.25 -0.87
C SER A 183 -11.26 -13.72 0.23
N GLN A 184 -10.77 -12.49 0.06
CA GLN A 184 -9.87 -11.83 1.00
C GLN A 184 -10.45 -10.48 1.41
N VAL A 185 -10.31 -10.17 2.70
CA VAL A 185 -10.61 -8.85 3.25
C VAL A 185 -9.32 -8.03 3.17
N LYS A 186 -9.35 -6.92 2.45
CA LYS A 186 -8.19 -6.05 2.30
C LYS A 186 -8.53 -4.63 2.76
N PRO A 187 -7.73 -4.04 3.67
CA PRO A 187 -7.79 -2.61 3.90
C PRO A 187 -7.17 -1.90 2.68
N SER A 188 -7.89 -0.95 2.12
CA SER A 188 -7.41 -0.05 1.08
C SER A 188 -7.54 1.39 1.56
N ILE A 189 -6.57 2.22 1.25
CA ILE A 189 -6.60 3.64 1.60
C ILE A 189 -7.24 4.39 0.45
N GLU A 190 -8.29 5.14 0.74
CA GLU A 190 -9.00 5.96 -0.24
C GLU A 190 -8.37 7.34 -0.35
N ALA A 191 -8.11 7.98 0.79
CA ALA A 191 -7.60 9.34 0.84
C ALA A 191 -6.75 9.59 2.09
N ILE A 192 -5.84 10.55 1.97
CA ILE A 192 -4.96 11.02 3.04
C ILE A 192 -5.16 12.52 3.21
N CYS A 193 -5.21 12.99 4.46
CA CYS A 193 -5.30 14.40 4.82
C CYS A 193 -4.22 14.76 5.85
N PRO A 194 -3.28 15.66 5.52
CA PRO A 194 -2.34 16.23 6.49
C PRO A 194 -3.07 17.08 7.55
N VAL A 195 -2.61 17.03 8.80
CA VAL A 195 -3.16 17.82 9.91
C VAL A 195 -2.04 18.64 10.54
N LEU A 196 -2.20 19.96 10.54
CA LEU A 196 -1.30 20.89 11.23
C LEU A 196 -1.66 20.96 12.71
N HIS A 197 -0.64 20.99 13.54
CA HIS A 197 -0.76 21.29 14.96
C HIS A 197 -0.14 22.65 15.24
N ARG A 198 -0.97 23.62 15.60
CA ARG A 198 -0.50 24.93 16.05
C ARG A 198 -0.83 25.09 17.52
N THR A 199 0.19 25.25 18.34
CA THR A 199 0.03 25.66 19.74
C THR A 199 -0.31 27.13 19.77
N GLY A 200 -1.44 27.50 20.37
CA GLY A 200 -1.73 28.92 20.60
C GLY A 200 -0.70 29.55 21.55
N ASP A 201 -0.56 30.87 21.50
CA ASP A 201 0.43 31.66 22.25
C ASP A 201 0.41 31.47 23.78
N PHE A 202 -0.63 30.81 24.31
CA PHE A 202 -0.83 30.58 25.74
C PHE A 202 -0.41 29.19 26.24
N GLY A 203 0.35 28.41 25.45
CA GLY A 203 0.87 27.10 25.90
C GLY A 203 -0.22 26.04 26.13
N GLY A 204 -1.38 26.19 25.47
CA GLY A 204 -2.47 25.22 25.49
C GLY A 204 -2.21 24.01 24.58
N GLU A 205 -3.13 23.04 24.61
CA GLU A 205 -3.11 21.88 23.71
C GLU A 205 -3.08 22.34 22.24
N ALA A 206 -2.25 21.69 21.43
CA ALA A 206 -2.09 22.07 20.03
C ALA A 206 -3.40 21.89 19.26
N VAL A 207 -3.89 22.97 18.66
CA VAL A 207 -5.13 22.94 17.89
C VAL A 207 -4.85 22.23 16.56
N LYS A 208 -5.70 21.24 16.24
CA LYS A 208 -5.63 20.43 15.03
C LYS A 208 -6.34 21.12 13.87
N TYR A 209 -5.60 21.43 12.82
CA TYR A 209 -6.11 22.03 11.59
C TYR A 209 -5.94 21.05 10.42
N PRO A 210 -6.97 20.26 10.06
CA PRO A 210 -6.93 19.44 8.86
C PRO A 210 -6.86 20.32 7.62
N MET A 211 -5.99 19.96 6.67
CA MET A 211 -5.74 20.81 5.51
C MET A 211 -6.69 20.55 4.35
N PHE A 212 -6.54 19.38 3.73
CA PHE A 212 -7.22 18.97 2.51
C PHE A 212 -7.07 17.46 2.35
N TRP A 213 -7.99 16.84 1.63
CA TRP A 213 -7.90 15.45 1.24
C TRP A 213 -7.23 15.29 -0.12
N VAL A 214 -6.40 14.25 -0.24
CA VAL A 214 -5.85 13.79 -1.50
C VAL A 214 -6.19 12.33 -1.69
N LYS A 215 -6.68 11.96 -2.87
CA LYS A 215 -6.95 10.56 -3.21
C LYS A 215 -5.64 9.79 -3.26
N TYR A 216 -5.64 8.60 -2.67
CA TYR A 216 -4.47 7.74 -2.63
C TYR A 216 -3.99 7.35 -4.03
N ASN A 217 -4.92 7.01 -4.92
CA ASN A 217 -4.60 6.61 -6.30
C ASN A 217 -3.89 7.72 -7.09
N ASP A 218 -4.18 9.00 -6.82
CA ASP A 218 -3.56 10.13 -7.51
C ASP A 218 -2.09 10.34 -7.09
N ILE A 219 -1.76 10.05 -5.83
CA ILE A 219 -0.40 10.19 -5.28
C ILE A 219 0.45 8.93 -5.41
N ARG A 220 -0.19 7.75 -5.46
CA ARG A 220 0.47 6.43 -5.47
C ARG A 220 1.64 6.32 -6.45
N PRO A 221 1.53 6.77 -7.72
CA PRO A 221 2.63 6.65 -8.68
C PRO A 221 3.90 7.43 -8.32
N TYR A 222 3.75 8.48 -7.50
CA TYR A 222 4.86 9.32 -7.05
C TYR A 222 5.48 8.78 -5.77
N ILE A 223 4.65 8.36 -4.81
CA ILE A 223 5.11 7.85 -3.50
C ILE A 223 5.69 6.43 -3.60
N ALA A 224 5.25 5.61 -4.58
CA ALA A 224 5.77 4.26 -4.81
C ALA A 224 7.24 4.23 -5.26
N ARG A 225 7.80 5.36 -5.69
CA ARG A 225 9.21 5.48 -6.14
C ARG A 225 10.14 5.96 -5.03
N GLN A 226 9.58 6.46 -3.95
CA GLN A 226 10.32 7.08 -2.86
C GLN A 226 10.52 6.04 -1.76
N TYR A 227 11.78 5.69 -1.51
CA TYR A 227 12.15 4.72 -0.49
C TYR A 227 12.22 5.35 0.89
N ILE A 228 11.73 4.60 1.88
CA ILE A 228 11.63 5.06 3.26
C ILE A 228 12.45 4.18 4.20
N LEU A 229 12.81 4.75 5.34
CA LEU A 229 13.31 4.01 6.49
C LEU A 229 12.11 3.57 7.32
N ALA A 230 11.78 2.28 7.31
CA ALA A 230 10.59 1.77 8.01
C ALA A 230 10.81 1.50 9.50
N SER A 231 12.07 1.38 9.94
CA SER A 231 12.43 1.04 11.32
C SER A 231 13.70 1.75 11.74
N ASN A 232 13.77 2.13 13.03
CA ASN A 232 14.97 2.70 13.65
C ASN A 232 16.07 1.65 13.87
N GLU A 233 15.70 0.36 13.96
CA GLU A 233 16.64 -0.74 14.16
C GLU A 233 17.23 -1.22 12.83
N ASN A 234 16.42 -1.19 11.77
CA ASN A 234 16.81 -1.61 10.43
C ASN A 234 16.72 -0.44 9.45
N ASN A 235 17.86 0.24 9.27
CA ASN A 235 17.98 1.40 8.39
C ASN A 235 18.14 1.03 6.90
N VAL A 236 17.88 -0.21 6.51
CA VAL A 236 17.87 -0.59 5.10
C VAL A 236 16.56 -0.12 4.47
N GLN A 237 16.67 0.69 3.43
CA GLN A 237 15.56 1.23 2.64
C GLN A 237 14.95 0.15 1.74
N GLN A 238 14.22 -0.80 2.34
CA GLN A 238 13.58 -1.90 1.61
C GLN A 238 12.17 -1.58 1.12
N TYR A 239 11.50 -0.65 1.80
CA TYR A 239 10.11 -0.32 1.55
C TYR A 239 10.01 1.09 0.95
N ASN A 240 9.02 1.28 0.09
CA ASN A 240 8.59 2.61 -0.35
C ASN A 240 7.36 3.06 0.46
N TYR A 241 6.91 4.31 0.25
CA TYR A 241 5.69 4.80 0.91
C TYR A 241 4.43 4.01 0.53
N ASP A 242 4.31 3.51 -0.70
CA ASP A 242 3.15 2.74 -1.13
C ASP A 242 3.07 1.38 -0.43
N ASP A 243 4.20 0.69 -0.29
CA ASP A 243 4.38 -0.56 0.45
C ASP A 243 4.00 -0.38 1.93
N TYR A 244 4.46 0.71 2.54
CA TYR A 244 4.15 1.06 3.93
C TYR A 244 2.65 1.14 4.19
N PHE A 245 1.92 1.78 3.28
CA PHE A 245 0.47 1.95 3.34
C PHE A 245 -0.29 0.67 3.00
N GLN A 246 0.10 -0.04 1.94
CA GLN A 246 -0.52 -1.31 1.54
C GLN A 246 -0.36 -2.42 2.57
N MET A 247 0.83 -2.51 3.20
CA MET A 247 1.09 -3.49 4.25
C MET A 247 0.57 -3.03 5.62
N ARG A 248 -0.04 -1.84 5.70
CA ARG A 248 -0.57 -1.25 6.93
C ARG A 248 0.46 -1.26 8.06
N MET A 249 1.67 -0.81 7.77
CA MET A 249 2.77 -0.72 8.74
C MET A 249 2.59 0.42 9.75
N TYR A 250 1.60 1.30 9.53
CA TYR A 250 1.26 2.39 10.42
C TYR A 250 0.35 1.97 11.57
N GLU A 251 0.36 2.78 12.61
CA GLU A 251 -0.55 2.66 13.75
C GLU A 251 -1.40 3.92 13.87
N GLY A 252 -2.71 3.76 14.03
CA GLY A 252 -3.59 4.91 14.19
C GLY A 252 -4.88 4.58 14.91
N GLU A 253 -5.45 5.62 15.51
CA GLU A 253 -6.65 5.54 16.32
C GLU A 253 -7.87 5.87 15.47
N ILE A 254 -8.93 5.08 15.59
CA ILE A 254 -10.17 5.33 14.87
C ILE A 254 -10.87 6.51 15.53
N TYR A 255 -11.10 7.60 14.80
CA TYR A 255 -11.80 8.77 15.35
C TYR A 255 -13.23 8.90 14.80
N LYS A 256 -13.50 8.31 13.64
CA LYS A 256 -14.83 8.31 13.01
C LYS A 256 -15.01 7.04 12.21
N THR A 257 -16.24 6.55 12.14
CA THR A 257 -16.61 5.51 11.19
C THR A 257 -17.75 6.03 10.34
N GLN A 258 -17.90 5.52 9.13
CA GLN A 258 -19.09 5.83 8.36
C GLN A 258 -20.31 5.25 9.08
N ASN A 259 -21.15 6.13 9.61
CA ASN A 259 -22.35 5.80 10.35
C ASN A 259 -23.52 6.60 9.78
N LEU A 260 -24.73 6.14 10.07
CA LEU A 260 -25.98 6.75 9.57
C LEU A 260 -26.15 8.20 10.03
N ARG A 261 -25.62 8.54 11.21
CA ARG A 261 -25.70 9.89 11.81
C ARG A 261 -24.53 10.81 11.44
N ASN A 262 -23.54 10.30 10.71
CA ASN A 262 -22.28 11.00 10.40
C ASN A 262 -21.55 11.60 11.61
N GLN A 263 -21.70 11.01 12.79
CA GLN A 263 -21.09 11.48 14.03
C GLN A 263 -19.70 10.89 14.23
N SER A 264 -18.78 11.66 14.79
CA SER A 264 -17.48 11.14 15.23
C SER A 264 -17.63 10.24 16.47
N LEU A 265 -16.63 9.41 16.76
CA LEU A 265 -16.62 8.61 17.99
C LEU A 265 -16.61 9.49 19.24
N MET A 266 -16.03 10.69 19.17
CA MET A 266 -16.04 11.66 20.27
C MET A 266 -17.46 12.19 20.55
N GLN A 267 -18.26 12.41 19.51
CA GLN A 267 -19.65 12.83 19.66
C GLN A 267 -20.56 11.69 20.17
N MET A 268 -20.31 10.45 19.73
CA MET A 268 -21.08 9.28 20.17
C MET A 268 -20.72 8.83 21.59
N TYR A 269 -19.43 8.93 21.94
CA TYR A 269 -18.87 8.50 23.22
C TYR A 269 -18.02 9.62 23.82
N PRO A 270 -18.63 10.58 24.53
CA PRO A 270 -17.90 11.70 25.15
C PRO A 270 -16.88 11.24 26.19
N ASN A 271 -17.14 10.13 26.88
CA ASN A 271 -16.23 9.57 27.88
C ASN A 271 -15.09 8.79 27.22
N ASP A 272 -13.85 9.15 27.56
CA ASP A 272 -12.61 8.59 27.02
C ASP A 272 -12.50 7.07 27.17
N SER A 273 -12.86 6.53 28.33
CA SER A 273 -12.77 5.08 28.58
C SER A 273 -13.71 4.30 27.66
N ILE A 274 -14.95 4.77 27.53
CA ILE A 274 -15.97 4.16 26.67
C ILE A 274 -15.58 4.32 25.20
N ARG A 275 -15.03 5.47 24.82
CA ARG A 275 -14.55 5.72 23.46
C ARG A 275 -13.43 4.76 23.07
N LYS A 276 -12.45 4.55 23.96
CA LYS A 276 -11.37 3.58 23.74
C LYS A 276 -11.89 2.16 23.62
N GLN A 277 -12.84 1.76 24.47
CA GLN A 277 -13.50 0.46 24.35
C GLN A 277 -14.24 0.32 23.01
N ALA A 278 -14.92 1.37 22.54
CA ALA A 278 -15.58 1.37 21.23
C ALA A 278 -14.56 1.25 20.08
N GLN A 279 -13.44 1.98 20.15
CA GLN A 279 -12.34 1.85 19.19
C GLN A 279 -11.80 0.42 19.13
N ASP A 280 -11.50 -0.18 20.28
CA ASP A 280 -10.99 -1.55 20.39
C ASP A 280 -12.03 -2.57 19.89
N SER A 281 -13.31 -2.34 20.16
CA SER A 281 -14.41 -3.17 19.68
C SER A 281 -14.52 -3.13 18.15
N ILE A 282 -14.36 -1.95 17.54
CA ILE A 282 -14.40 -1.80 16.08
C ILE A 282 -13.18 -2.48 15.46
N GLU A 283 -11.97 -2.29 16.02
CA GLU A 283 -10.76 -2.93 15.50
C GLU A 283 -10.84 -4.46 15.62
N LYS A 284 -11.40 -4.98 16.72
CA LYS A 284 -11.70 -6.42 16.87
C LYS A 284 -12.72 -6.88 15.84
N GLN A 285 -13.79 -6.12 15.60
CA GLN A 285 -14.79 -6.46 14.58
C GLN A 285 -14.16 -6.64 13.20
N LEU A 286 -13.22 -5.77 12.81
CA LEU A 286 -12.53 -5.86 11.52
C LEU A 286 -11.66 -7.10 11.40
N LYS A 287 -10.91 -7.44 12.47
CA LYS A 287 -10.07 -8.64 12.50
C LYS A 287 -10.91 -9.91 12.51
N ASN A 288 -11.92 -9.95 13.38
CA ASN A 288 -12.81 -11.09 13.54
C ASN A 288 -13.67 -11.33 12.30
N PHE A 289 -13.97 -10.30 11.50
CA PHE A 289 -14.70 -10.47 10.25
C PHE A 289 -13.97 -11.43 9.29
N ASN A 290 -12.64 -11.35 9.24
CA ASN A 290 -11.83 -12.26 8.45
C ASN A 290 -11.80 -13.68 9.05
N GLU A 291 -11.66 -13.80 10.37
CA GLU A 291 -11.62 -15.10 11.06
C GLU A 291 -12.96 -15.86 10.94
N ASN A 292 -14.08 -15.15 11.13
CA ASN A 292 -15.43 -15.71 11.08
C ASN A 292 -15.89 -16.09 9.66
N LEU A 293 -15.15 -15.68 8.63
CA LEU A 293 -15.45 -16.06 7.25
C LEU A 293 -15.13 -17.54 7.00
N TRP A 294 -14.19 -18.11 7.77
CA TRP A 294 -13.71 -19.47 7.61
C TRP A 294 -14.36 -20.39 8.63
N VAL A 295 -14.70 -21.61 8.19
CA VAL A 295 -15.17 -22.66 9.11
C VAL A 295 -13.95 -23.20 9.86
N PRO A 296 -13.94 -23.19 11.21
CA PRO A 296 -12.85 -23.76 11.98
C PRO A 296 -12.61 -25.23 11.61
N SER A 297 -11.35 -25.64 11.59
CA SER A 297 -11.01 -27.02 11.30
C SER A 297 -11.58 -27.97 12.38
N PRO A 298 -11.82 -29.25 12.07
CA PRO A 298 -12.32 -30.21 13.07
C PRO A 298 -11.46 -30.30 14.34
N GLU A 299 -10.14 -30.09 14.23
CA GLU A 299 -9.22 -30.06 15.37
C GLU A 299 -9.40 -28.81 16.25
N GLU A 300 -9.67 -27.65 15.65
CA GLU A 300 -9.97 -26.41 16.38
C GLU A 300 -11.32 -26.51 17.09
N ILE A 301 -12.31 -27.17 16.49
CA ILE A 301 -13.60 -27.44 17.12
C ILE A 301 -13.43 -28.38 18.33
N ALA A 302 -12.59 -29.41 18.21
CA ALA A 302 -12.30 -30.32 19.32
C ALA A 302 -11.61 -29.58 20.48
N LYS A 303 -10.59 -28.77 20.20
CA LYS A 303 -9.92 -27.93 21.20
C LYS A 303 -10.86 -26.91 21.84
N ALA A 304 -11.69 -26.24 21.05
CA ALA A 304 -12.67 -25.29 21.57
C ALA A 304 -13.68 -25.96 22.51
N LYS A 305 -14.13 -27.19 22.19
CA LYS A 305 -14.99 -27.99 23.07
C LYS A 305 -14.29 -28.41 24.35
N GLU A 306 -13.02 -28.82 24.28
CA GLU A 306 -12.21 -29.15 25.46
C GLU A 306 -11.99 -27.92 26.36
N GLU A 307 -11.70 -26.76 25.78
CA GLU A 307 -11.56 -25.50 26.52
C GLU A 307 -12.88 -25.02 27.14
N GLN A 308 -14.01 -25.19 26.44
CA GLN A 308 -15.33 -24.92 26.99
C GLN A 308 -15.65 -25.85 28.16
N ALA A 309 -15.44 -27.16 27.99
CA ALA A 309 -15.60 -28.14 29.06
C ALA A 309 -14.68 -27.85 30.26
N ALA A 310 -13.45 -27.38 30.03
CA ALA A 310 -12.52 -27.00 31.09
C ALA A 310 -12.92 -25.70 31.81
N LYS A 311 -13.57 -24.75 31.11
CA LYS A 311 -14.12 -23.53 31.72
C LYS A 311 -15.38 -23.84 32.53
N GLU A 312 -16.28 -24.67 31.98
CA GLU A 312 -17.47 -25.15 32.68
C GLU A 312 -17.09 -25.99 33.92
N ALA A 313 -16.06 -26.84 33.85
CA ALA A 313 -15.55 -27.57 35.01
C ALA A 313 -14.95 -26.65 36.08
N LYS A 314 -14.33 -25.53 35.69
CA LYS A 314 -13.81 -24.52 36.61
C LYS A 314 -14.92 -23.66 37.23
N GLU A 315 -15.98 -23.35 36.48
CA GLU A 315 -17.16 -22.63 36.99
C GLU A 315 -18.04 -23.50 37.89
N ASN A 316 -18.13 -24.80 37.62
CA ASN A 316 -18.89 -25.76 38.43
C ASN A 316 -18.16 -26.26 39.69
N GLY A 317 -16.95 -25.75 39.97
CA GLY A 317 -16.24 -26.01 41.23
C GLY A 317 -15.82 -27.46 41.46
N GLU A 318 -15.57 -28.25 40.42
CA GLU A 318 -14.97 -29.57 40.58
C GLU A 318 -13.44 -29.45 40.62
N THR A 319 -12.89 -29.31 41.83
CA THR A 319 -11.47 -29.57 42.07
C THR A 319 -11.22 -31.05 41.85
N LEU A 320 -10.65 -31.41 40.70
CA LEU A 320 -10.09 -32.74 40.49
C LEU A 320 -8.84 -32.89 41.37
N ASP A 321 -9.06 -33.56 42.50
CA ASP A 321 -8.04 -33.96 43.47
C ASP A 321 -7.04 -34.90 42.78
N ASN A 322 -5.86 -34.36 42.48
CA ASN A 322 -4.79 -35.08 41.81
C ASN A 322 -3.88 -35.72 42.87
N ASP A 323 -4.41 -36.68 43.64
CA ASP A 323 -3.60 -37.41 44.62
C ASP A 323 -4.05 -38.86 44.78
N LYS A 324 -3.62 -39.72 43.86
CA LYS A 324 -3.51 -41.17 44.08
C LYS A 324 -2.69 -41.86 43.00
N GLN A 325 -1.38 -41.60 42.99
CA GLN A 325 -0.40 -42.60 42.50
C GLN A 325 1.00 -42.31 43.04
N LYS A 326 1.18 -42.49 44.35
CA LYS A 326 2.49 -42.79 44.94
C LYS A 326 2.31 -43.52 46.26
N LYS A 327 2.40 -44.84 46.21
CA LYS A 327 2.96 -45.69 47.26
C LYS A 327 2.99 -47.13 46.77
N GLU A 328 4.12 -47.52 46.18
CA GLU A 328 4.70 -48.80 46.53
C GLU A 328 6.22 -48.77 46.31
N LYS A 329 6.91 -49.21 47.38
CA LYS A 329 8.31 -49.70 47.45
C LYS A 329 9.41 -48.66 47.63
N SER A 330 9.60 -48.35 48.91
CA SER A 330 10.88 -48.04 49.54
C SER A 330 11.76 -49.30 49.72
N ARG A 331 13.05 -49.07 50.01
CA ARG A 331 14.22 -49.96 50.29
C ARG A 331 15.18 -49.99 49.08
N THR A 332 16.46 -49.57 49.13
CA THR A 332 17.42 -49.49 50.26
C THR A 332 18.67 -48.65 49.90
N ALA A 333 19.14 -47.88 50.90
CA ALA A 333 20.50 -47.44 51.27
C ALA A 333 21.70 -47.31 50.27
N ARG A 334 22.22 -46.07 50.20
CA ARG A 334 23.63 -45.58 50.33
C ARG A 334 24.84 -46.54 50.14
N SER A 335 25.80 -46.13 49.30
CA SER A 335 27.25 -45.87 49.60
C SER A 335 28.02 -45.64 48.28
N SER A 336 28.55 -44.44 48.01
CA SER A 336 29.91 -43.93 48.24
C SER A 336 31.03 -44.40 47.28
N ARG A 337 31.68 -43.40 46.66
CA ARG A 337 33.16 -43.25 46.50
C ARG A 337 33.84 -43.67 45.17
N ALA A 338 34.14 -42.63 44.37
CA ALA A 338 35.41 -42.25 43.74
C ALA A 338 36.24 -43.23 42.86
N LYS A 339 36.54 -42.80 41.62
CA LYS A 339 37.89 -42.31 41.24
C LYS A 339 37.90 -41.68 39.84
N LYS A 340 38.77 -40.68 39.70
CA LYS A 340 39.05 -39.81 38.55
C LYS A 340 40.38 -40.24 37.89
N GLN A 341 40.64 -39.75 36.67
CA GLN A 341 41.87 -39.78 35.83
C GLN A 341 41.81 -40.77 34.64
N LYS A 342 42.22 -40.46 33.39
CA LYS A 342 43.08 -39.37 32.87
C LYS A 342 42.93 -39.21 31.34
N GLU A 343 43.45 -38.08 30.89
CA GLU A 343 43.62 -37.42 29.58
C GLU A 343 43.93 -38.22 28.28
N ALA A 344 43.30 -37.72 27.20
CA ALA A 344 43.80 -37.32 25.87
C ALA A 344 44.88 -38.13 25.11
N LYS A 345 44.54 -38.50 23.85
CA LYS A 345 45.45 -38.43 22.69
C LYS A 345 44.70 -38.31 21.36
N VAL A 346 45.07 -37.29 20.58
CA VAL A 346 44.60 -36.92 19.23
C VAL A 346 45.23 -37.82 18.16
N LYS A 347 44.48 -38.18 17.09
CA LYS A 347 45.01 -38.39 15.71
C LYS A 347 43.91 -38.35 14.62
N LYS A 348 43.97 -37.27 13.82
CA LYS A 348 43.66 -37.05 12.38
C LYS A 348 42.54 -37.80 11.61
N GLN A 349 41.60 -36.99 11.11
CA GLN A 349 41.12 -36.80 9.71
C GLN A 349 40.72 -37.99 8.81
N LYS A 350 39.47 -37.94 8.30
CA LYS A 350 39.15 -38.03 6.85
C LYS A 350 37.69 -37.60 6.55
N GLN A 351 37.54 -36.59 5.69
CA GLN A 351 36.32 -36.28 4.91
C GLN A 351 36.14 -37.34 3.79
N PRO A 352 34.95 -37.41 3.17
CA PRO A 352 34.88 -37.60 1.73
C PRO A 352 34.15 -36.46 1.01
N LYS A 353 34.58 -36.32 -0.25
CA LYS A 353 34.43 -35.18 -1.16
C LYS A 353 33.09 -35.15 -1.91
N GLN A 354 32.74 -33.94 -2.32
CA GLN A 354 31.94 -33.63 -3.50
C GLN A 354 32.50 -34.30 -4.77
N GLN A 355 31.61 -34.76 -5.65
CA GLN A 355 31.90 -34.87 -7.08
C GLN A 355 30.80 -34.16 -7.89
N LYS A 356 31.19 -33.08 -8.56
CA LYS A 356 30.53 -32.57 -9.76
C LYS A 356 31.10 -33.31 -10.96
N SER A 357 30.25 -33.70 -11.91
CA SER A 357 30.63 -33.73 -13.32
C SER A 357 29.42 -33.35 -14.20
N SER A 358 29.71 -32.42 -15.09
CA SER A 358 28.89 -31.86 -16.16
C SER A 358 29.07 -32.66 -17.44
N ALA A 359 28.02 -32.84 -18.26
CA ALA A 359 28.00 -32.54 -19.71
C ALA A 359 26.75 -33.09 -20.45
N ALA A 360 26.01 -32.14 -21.05
CA ALA A 360 25.35 -32.12 -22.37
C ALA A 360 24.16 -33.05 -22.76
N PRO A 361 23.26 -32.59 -23.66
CA PRO A 361 21.88 -33.08 -23.77
C PRO A 361 21.64 -34.02 -24.98
N VAL A 362 20.71 -34.96 -24.83
CA VAL A 362 20.25 -35.83 -25.92
C VAL A 362 18.92 -35.30 -26.50
N ARG A 363 18.92 -35.10 -27.81
CA ARG A 363 17.77 -34.72 -28.66
C ARG A 363 17.23 -35.95 -29.39
N SER A 364 15.96 -35.88 -29.85
CA SER A 364 15.21 -36.76 -30.79
C SER A 364 14.05 -37.52 -30.13
N VAL A 365 12.84 -37.67 -30.69
CA VAL A 365 12.36 -37.76 -32.08
C VAL A 365 10.92 -37.19 -32.20
N ARG A 366 10.60 -36.63 -33.38
CA ARG A 366 9.26 -36.21 -33.86
C ARG A 366 8.68 -37.29 -34.79
N ARG A 367 7.38 -37.63 -34.68
CA ARG A 367 6.51 -38.18 -35.76
C ARG A 367 5.04 -37.90 -35.39
N THR A 368 4.40 -36.88 -35.95
CA THR A 368 3.50 -36.89 -37.13
C THR A 368 2.28 -37.81 -37.02
N ARG A 369 1.10 -37.19 -37.04
CA ARG A 369 0.15 -37.35 -38.16
C ARG A 369 -0.14 -35.98 -38.75
#